data_AF-A0A935QHC6-F1
#
_entry.id   AF-A0A935QHC6-F1
#
_cell.length_a   1.000
_cell.length_b   1.000
_cell.length_c   1.000
_cell.angle_alpha   90.00
_cell.angle_beta   90.00
_cell.angle_gamma   90.00
#
_symmetry.space_group_name_H-M   'P 1'
#
loop_
_entity.id
_entity.type
_entity.pdbx_description
1 polymer ?
#
loop_
_entity_poly.entity_id
_entity_poly.type
_entity_poly.pdbx_seq_one_letter_code
_entity_poly.pdbx_strand_id
1 'polypeptide(L)'
;MSAGTKPIGRPGLSVRPWRPVVTLASVVACAVLAAGALAGAVPFAVALILVSAFVVGGWVVLLNLPTPRGTAAVLASSAVVMVGCVLVSGRDGVSWLPAAIALSLIAEFGHQLGRRDGRPRLVESVSSTVAGIAVLASGVSMLPLAAYEGGPQVVLVLMVAAAVAAIADVAVRWKAPPLVGALVAGGLGASAAAIGAAVLPSCGVPVLFAAAVGALAGSAGHLVRRVQAVLPYLYGRRAQLASAASSVLMLGVLANVAAWLGNTW
;
A
#
# COMPACT_ATOMS: atom_id res chain seq x y z
N MET A 1 -2.86 -17.11 57.22
CA MET A 1 -3.58 -16.84 55.95
C MET A 1 -2.56 -16.32 54.94
N SER A 2 -2.10 -17.19 54.04
CA SER A 2 -1.13 -16.84 52.99
C SER A 2 -1.90 -16.48 51.72
N ALA A 3 -1.80 -15.22 51.28
CA ALA A 3 -2.39 -14.75 50.04
C ALA A 3 -1.55 -15.25 48.86
N GLY A 4 -1.99 -16.35 48.24
CA GLY A 4 -1.41 -16.86 47.01
C GLY A 4 -1.60 -15.87 45.86
N THR A 5 -0.52 -15.22 45.45
CA THR A 5 -0.46 -14.42 44.23
C THR A 5 -0.67 -15.33 43.03
N LYS A 6 -1.82 -15.20 42.36
CA LYS A 6 -2.07 -15.86 41.08
C LYS A 6 -0.99 -15.39 40.09
N PRO A 7 -0.21 -16.29 39.47
CA PRO A 7 0.76 -15.88 38.48
C PRO A 7 0.02 -15.14 37.36
N ILE A 8 0.51 -13.93 37.02
CA ILE A 8 0.01 -13.16 35.89
C ILE A 8 0.27 -14.00 34.64
N GLY A 9 -0.75 -14.71 34.19
CA GLY A 9 -0.68 -15.49 32.96
C GLY A 9 -0.25 -14.55 31.85
N ARG A 10 0.83 -14.89 31.15
CA ARG A 10 1.21 -14.20 29.92
C ARG A 10 -0.06 -14.08 29.09
N PRO A 11 -0.46 -12.88 28.61
CA PRO A 11 -1.62 -12.76 27.76
C PRO A 11 -1.43 -13.75 26.63
N GLY A 12 -2.27 -14.78 26.59
CA GLY A 12 -2.20 -15.79 25.54
C GLY A 12 -2.25 -15.04 24.23
N LEU A 13 -1.26 -15.28 23.35
CA LEU A 13 -1.25 -14.71 22.02
C LEU A 13 -2.62 -15.02 21.41
N SER A 14 -3.49 -14.01 21.35
CA SER A 14 -4.82 -14.17 20.80
C SER A 14 -4.61 -14.71 19.40
N VAL A 15 -5.13 -15.92 19.16
CA VAL A 15 -5.07 -16.54 17.84
C VAL A 15 -5.92 -15.63 16.95
N ARG A 16 -5.25 -14.73 16.22
CA ARG A 16 -5.94 -13.77 15.37
C ARG A 16 -6.56 -14.57 14.21
N PRO A 17 -7.87 -14.44 13.99
CA PRO A 17 -8.53 -15.20 12.94
C PRO A 17 -7.93 -14.85 11.59
N TRP A 18 -7.71 -15.88 10.78
CA TRP A 18 -7.26 -15.75 9.39
C TRP A 18 -8.22 -14.84 8.61
N ARG A 19 -7.68 -13.95 7.75
CA ARG A 19 -8.44 -12.89 7.07
C ARG A 19 -8.34 -13.03 5.54
N PRO A 20 -9.06 -14.00 4.93
CA PRO A 20 -8.95 -14.29 3.51
C PRO A 20 -9.30 -13.10 2.61
N VAL A 21 -10.17 -12.20 3.08
CA VAL A 21 -10.57 -11.02 2.30
C VAL A 21 -9.40 -10.06 2.08
N VAL A 22 -8.48 -9.91 3.04
CA VAL A 22 -7.31 -9.03 2.87
C VAL A 22 -6.41 -9.60 1.76
N THR A 23 -6.09 -10.90 1.83
CA THR A 23 -5.26 -11.55 0.80
C THR A 23 -5.92 -11.48 -0.57
N LEU A 24 -7.20 -11.85 -0.68
CA LEU A 24 -7.94 -11.80 -1.94
C LEU A 24 -8.00 -10.38 -2.50
N ALA A 25 -8.30 -9.38 -1.66
CA ALA A 25 -8.36 -7.99 -2.08
C ALA A 25 -6.98 -7.45 -2.49
N SER A 26 -5.89 -7.90 -1.86
CA SER A 26 -4.53 -7.53 -2.28
C SER A 26 -4.22 -8.10 -3.66
N VAL A 27 -4.54 -9.37 -3.92
CA VAL A 27 -4.36 -10.01 -5.22
C VAL A 27 -5.19 -9.30 -6.29
N VAL A 28 -6.46 -8.99 -6.00
CA VAL A 28 -7.34 -8.25 -6.93
C VAL A 28 -6.82 -6.83 -7.19
N ALA A 29 -6.36 -6.12 -6.16
CA ALA A 29 -5.78 -4.79 -6.34
C ALA A 29 -4.52 -4.83 -7.21
N CYS A 30 -3.63 -5.81 -7.00
CA CYS A 30 -2.46 -6.03 -7.85
C CYS A 30 -2.87 -6.31 -9.30
N ALA A 31 -3.87 -7.17 -9.52
CA ALA A 31 -4.37 -7.48 -10.87
C ALA A 31 -4.96 -6.25 -11.57
N VAL A 32 -5.76 -5.44 -10.85
CA VAL A 32 -6.36 -4.20 -11.37
C VAL A 32 -5.28 -3.19 -11.75
N LEU A 33 -4.26 -3.00 -10.91
CA LEU A 33 -3.15 -2.08 -11.20
C LEU A 33 -2.29 -2.58 -12.37
N ALA A 34 -1.97 -3.88 -12.41
CA ALA A 34 -1.22 -4.47 -13.52
C ALA A 34 -1.97 -4.33 -14.85
N ALA A 35 -3.26 -4.66 -14.89
CA ALA A 35 -4.10 -4.51 -16.07
C ALA A 35 -4.23 -3.04 -16.49
N GLY A 36 -4.41 -2.13 -15.53
CA GLY A 36 -4.44 -0.69 -15.78
C GLY A 36 -3.15 -0.19 -16.42
N ALA A 37 -1.99 -0.59 -15.89
CA ALA A 37 -0.69 -0.19 -16.42
C ALA A 37 -0.48 -0.67 -17.87
N LEU A 38 -0.85 -1.93 -18.16
CA LEU A 38 -0.77 -2.49 -19.51
C LEU A 38 -1.74 -1.84 -20.51
N ALA A 39 -2.86 -1.30 -20.03
CA ALA A 39 -3.85 -0.60 -20.85
C ALA A 39 -3.48 0.88 -21.11
N GLY A 40 -2.41 1.39 -20.49
CA GLY A 40 -1.87 2.74 -20.68
C GLY A 40 -2.20 3.72 -19.55
N ALA A 41 -1.72 4.96 -19.68
CA ALA A 41 -1.71 5.94 -18.59
C ALA A 41 -3.11 6.29 -18.04
N VAL A 42 -4.11 6.49 -18.90
CA VAL A 42 -5.47 6.86 -18.47
C VAL A 42 -6.18 5.69 -17.76
N PRO A 43 -6.22 4.47 -18.31
CA PRO A 43 -6.74 3.30 -17.57
C PRO A 43 -6.00 3.05 -16.26
N PHE A 44 -4.68 3.28 -16.22
CA PHE A 44 -3.91 3.12 -15.00
C PHE A 44 -4.25 4.16 -13.92
N ALA A 45 -4.46 5.43 -14.32
CA ALA A 45 -4.95 6.46 -13.41
C ALA A 45 -6.31 6.08 -12.81
N VAL A 46 -7.22 5.54 -13.63
CA VAL A 46 -8.53 5.03 -13.16
C VAL A 46 -8.33 3.88 -12.17
N ALA A 47 -7.46 2.91 -12.48
CA ALA A 47 -7.13 1.81 -11.58
C ALA A 47 -6.57 2.29 -10.24
N LEU A 48 -5.67 3.29 -10.24
CA LEU A 48 -5.13 3.91 -9.03
C LEU A 48 -6.21 4.60 -8.21
N ILE A 49 -7.13 5.35 -8.84
CA ILE A 49 -8.25 5.98 -8.14
C ILE A 49 -9.19 4.92 -7.53
N LEU A 50 -9.49 3.85 -8.26
CA LEU A 50 -10.33 2.74 -7.78
C LEU A 50 -9.71 2.07 -6.54
N VAL A 51 -8.42 1.73 -6.58
CA VAL A 51 -7.73 1.13 -5.43
C VAL A 51 -7.59 2.13 -4.27
N SER A 52 -7.32 3.41 -4.57
CA SER A 52 -7.27 4.49 -3.58
C SER A 52 -8.60 4.70 -2.88
N ALA A 53 -9.74 4.50 -3.56
CA ALA A 53 -11.06 4.61 -2.96
C ALA A 53 -11.27 3.61 -1.81
N PHE A 54 -10.64 2.43 -1.87
CA PHE A 54 -10.65 1.49 -0.75
C PHE A 54 -9.88 2.00 0.46
N VAL A 55 -8.75 2.69 0.26
CA VAL A 55 -8.05 3.40 1.33
C VAL A 55 -8.96 4.50 1.88
N VAL A 56 -9.45 5.41 1.04
CA VAL A 56 -10.32 6.52 1.48
C VAL A 56 -11.51 6.04 2.32
N GLY A 57 -12.25 5.04 1.84
CA GLY A 57 -13.46 4.55 2.51
C GLY A 57 -13.21 3.63 3.71
N GLY A 58 -12.06 2.96 3.75
CA GLY A 58 -11.75 1.96 4.78
C GLY A 58 -10.74 2.42 5.82
N TRP A 59 -9.89 3.40 5.54
CA TRP A 59 -8.82 3.89 6.42
C TRP A 59 -9.38 4.49 7.71
N VAL A 60 -10.44 5.30 7.58
CA VAL A 60 -11.13 5.92 8.72
C VAL A 60 -11.77 4.90 9.65
N VAL A 61 -12.24 3.77 9.09
CA VAL A 61 -12.81 2.65 9.85
C VAL A 61 -11.70 1.81 10.48
N LEU A 62 -10.63 1.55 9.72
CA LEU A 62 -9.47 0.77 10.15
C LEU A 62 -8.79 1.36 11.38
N LEU A 63 -8.69 2.70 11.44
CA LEU A 63 -8.04 3.44 12.52
C LEU A 63 -9.04 4.01 13.55
N ASN A 64 -10.34 3.78 13.36
CA ASN A 64 -11.41 4.35 14.19
C ASN A 64 -11.22 5.85 14.46
N LEU A 65 -11.11 6.63 13.38
CA LEU A 65 -10.79 8.05 13.47
C LEU A 65 -11.98 8.87 13.99
N PRO A 66 -11.73 9.93 14.79
CA PRO A 66 -12.78 10.75 15.41
C PRO A 66 -13.63 11.52 14.37
N THR A 67 -13.05 11.91 13.23
CA THR A 67 -13.69 12.71 12.18
C THR A 67 -13.70 11.99 10.83
N PRO A 68 -14.45 10.86 10.70
CA PRO A 68 -14.33 9.97 9.55
C PRO A 68 -14.68 10.63 8.21
N ARG A 69 -15.68 11.53 8.18
CA ARG A 69 -16.07 12.23 6.94
C ARG A 69 -15.03 13.24 6.49
N GLY A 70 -14.46 13.98 7.43
CA GLY A 70 -13.46 15.01 7.14
C GLY A 70 -12.15 14.41 6.65
N THR A 71 -11.64 13.40 7.36
CA THR A 71 -10.44 12.67 6.91
C THR A 71 -10.66 11.97 5.57
N ALA A 72 -11.82 11.34 5.35
CA ALA A 72 -12.12 10.73 4.05
C ALA A 72 -12.17 11.77 2.93
N ALA A 73 -12.75 12.95 3.17
CA ALA A 73 -12.77 14.03 2.19
C ALA A 73 -11.36 14.53 1.84
N VAL A 74 -10.48 14.70 2.84
CA VAL A 74 -9.07 15.07 2.63
C VAL A 74 -8.34 13.98 1.85
N LEU A 75 -8.49 12.71 2.19
CA LEU A 75 -7.83 11.62 1.45
C LEU A 75 -8.36 11.50 0.01
N ALA A 76 -9.67 11.69 -0.20
CA ALA A 76 -10.28 11.65 -1.51
C ALA A 76 -9.75 12.79 -2.40
N SER A 77 -9.74 14.02 -1.89
CA SER A 77 -9.21 15.17 -2.64
C SER A 77 -7.71 15.01 -2.89
N SER A 78 -6.95 14.50 -1.93
CA SER A 78 -5.52 14.20 -2.08
C SER A 78 -5.26 13.23 -3.25
N ALA A 79 -5.99 12.12 -3.31
CA ALA A 79 -5.85 11.15 -4.39
C ALA A 79 -6.12 11.76 -5.77
N VAL A 80 -7.21 12.54 -5.89
CA VAL A 80 -7.58 13.21 -7.14
C VAL A 80 -6.54 14.24 -7.56
N VAL A 81 -6.09 15.08 -6.62
CA VAL A 81 -5.09 16.12 -6.88
C VAL A 81 -3.76 15.49 -7.30
N MET A 82 -3.28 14.47 -6.60
CA MET A 82 -2.01 13.81 -6.93
C MET A 82 -2.06 13.15 -8.32
N VAL A 83 -3.12 12.40 -8.62
CA VAL A 83 -3.30 11.77 -9.95
C VAL A 83 -3.41 12.85 -11.03
N GLY A 84 -4.20 13.89 -10.81
CA GLY A 84 -4.37 14.99 -11.75
C GLY A 84 -3.06 15.72 -12.03
N CYS A 85 -2.27 16.03 -10.99
CA CYS A 85 -0.96 16.64 -11.14
C CYS A 85 -0.02 15.79 -12.00
N VAL A 86 0.06 14.48 -11.75
CA VAL A 86 0.92 13.59 -12.54
C VAL A 86 0.45 13.50 -14.00
N LEU A 87 -0.86 13.42 -14.25
CA LEU A 87 -1.40 13.39 -15.61
C LEU A 87 -1.12 14.70 -16.38
N VAL A 88 -1.23 15.84 -15.71
CA VAL A 88 -0.94 17.17 -16.30
C VAL A 88 0.56 17.37 -16.52
N SER A 89 1.42 16.76 -15.69
CA SER A 89 2.89 16.88 -15.77
C SER A 89 3.47 16.25 -17.04
N GLY A 90 2.74 15.36 -17.71
CA GLY A 90 3.19 14.70 -18.94
C GLY A 90 4.56 14.03 -18.75
N ARG A 91 5.58 14.49 -19.49
CA ARG A 91 6.94 13.93 -19.46
C ARG A 91 7.70 14.20 -18.17
N ASP A 92 7.32 15.21 -17.39
CA ASP A 92 7.96 15.51 -16.11
C ASP A 92 7.38 14.66 -14.95
N GLY A 93 6.38 13.82 -15.26
CA GLY A 93 5.87 12.72 -14.45
C GLY A 93 5.51 13.09 -13.00
N VAL A 94 6.49 12.97 -12.11
CA VAL A 94 6.34 13.19 -10.66
C VAL A 94 6.77 14.58 -10.17
N SER A 95 7.20 15.49 -11.05
CA SER A 95 7.73 16.81 -10.65
C SER A 95 6.76 17.64 -9.80
N TRP A 96 5.46 17.54 -10.08
CA TRP A 96 4.40 18.21 -9.32
C TRP A 96 3.86 17.39 -8.14
N LEU A 97 4.28 16.13 -7.98
CA LEU A 97 3.80 15.26 -6.90
C LEU A 97 4.16 15.82 -5.50
N PRO A 98 5.37 16.35 -5.23
CA PRO A 98 5.67 17.00 -3.96
C PRO A 98 4.76 18.19 -3.65
N ALA A 99 4.42 19.00 -4.66
CA ALA A 99 3.50 20.13 -4.50
C ALA A 99 2.07 19.65 -4.17
N ALA A 100 1.60 18.59 -4.82
CA ALA A 100 0.32 17.95 -4.52
C ALA A 100 0.26 17.38 -3.09
N ILE A 101 1.36 16.77 -2.62
CA ILE A 101 1.49 16.30 -1.23
C ILE A 101 1.44 17.48 -0.28
N ALA A 102 2.20 18.55 -0.53
CA ALA A 102 2.18 19.75 0.30
C ALA A 102 0.78 20.37 0.40
N LEU A 103 0.06 20.47 -0.73
CA LEU A 103 -1.33 20.94 -0.76
C LEU A 103 -2.26 20.04 0.05
N SER A 104 -2.07 18.72 -0.03
CA SER A 104 -2.83 17.74 0.75
C SER A 104 -2.59 17.89 2.26
N LEU A 105 -1.34 18.16 2.67
CA LEU A 105 -0.99 18.44 4.06
C LEU A 105 -1.62 19.75 4.55
N ILE A 106 -1.58 20.81 3.73
CA ILE A 106 -2.25 22.09 4.04
C ILE A 106 -3.75 21.87 4.19
N ALA A 107 -4.37 21.09 3.30
CA ALA A 107 -5.79 20.74 3.38
C ALA A 107 -6.13 19.98 4.66
N GLU A 108 -5.28 19.04 5.10
CA GLU A 108 -5.45 18.35 6.39
C GLU A 108 -5.36 19.33 7.56
N PHE A 109 -4.37 20.23 7.60
CA PHE A 109 -4.28 21.22 8.67
C PHE A 109 -5.48 22.18 8.64
N GLY A 110 -5.93 22.60 7.47
CA GLY A 110 -7.15 23.40 7.31
C GLY A 110 -8.39 22.66 7.83
N HIS A 111 -8.51 21.36 7.54
CA HIS A 111 -9.56 20.51 8.09
C HIS A 111 -9.52 20.49 9.63
N GLN A 112 -8.33 20.32 10.22
CA GLN A 112 -8.17 20.29 11.68
C GLN A 112 -8.44 21.65 12.34
N LEU A 113 -8.06 22.76 11.72
CA LEU A 113 -8.37 24.11 12.20
C LEU A 113 -9.88 24.39 12.19
N GLY A 114 -10.61 23.84 11.22
CA GLY A 114 -12.06 23.95 11.12
C GLY A 114 -12.84 23.09 12.13
N ARG A 115 -12.18 22.17 12.86
CA ARG A 115 -12.86 21.32 13.85
C ARG A 115 -13.25 22.13 15.10
N ARG A 116 -14.47 21.86 15.58
CA ARG A 116 -15.06 22.47 16.80
C ARG A 116 -15.32 21.45 17.91
N ASP A 117 -14.80 20.23 17.78
CA ASP A 117 -15.16 19.06 18.59
C ASP A 117 -14.36 18.91 19.89
N GLY A 118 -13.73 19.98 20.39
CA GLY A 118 -12.86 19.92 21.57
C GLY A 118 -11.52 19.20 21.35
N ARG A 119 -11.22 18.80 20.10
CA ARG A 119 -9.94 18.22 19.64
C ARG A 119 -9.50 16.90 20.31
N PRO A 120 -10.38 15.93 20.60
CA PRO A 120 -9.95 14.61 21.04
C PRO A 120 -9.10 13.94 19.96
N ARG A 121 -8.01 13.28 20.39
CA ARG A 121 -7.13 12.46 19.52
C ARG A 121 -6.60 13.24 18.29
N LEU A 122 -6.34 14.55 18.44
CA LEU A 122 -5.90 15.41 17.34
C LEU A 122 -4.63 14.88 16.66
N VAL A 123 -3.59 14.58 17.44
CA VAL A 123 -2.32 14.05 16.94
C VAL A 123 -2.52 12.76 16.17
N GLU A 124 -3.35 11.85 16.71
CA GLU A 124 -3.65 10.57 16.07
C GLU A 124 -4.43 10.76 14.77
N SER A 125 -5.38 11.70 14.72
CA SER A 125 -6.10 12.05 13.50
C SER A 125 -5.13 12.56 12.43
N VAL A 126 -4.28 13.54 12.78
CA VAL A 126 -3.31 14.13 11.85
C VAL A 126 -2.32 13.10 11.36
N SER A 127 -1.67 12.36 12.26
CA SER A 127 -0.67 11.35 11.88
C SER A 127 -1.28 10.24 11.02
N SER A 128 -2.54 9.85 11.30
CA SER A 128 -3.29 8.88 10.50
C SER A 128 -3.63 9.40 9.11
N THR A 129 -4.07 10.65 8.99
CA THR A 129 -4.36 11.24 7.66
C THR A 129 -3.08 11.40 6.85
N VAL A 130 -2.00 11.91 7.46
CA VAL A 130 -0.69 12.06 6.81
C VAL A 130 -0.14 10.70 6.36
N ALA A 131 -0.28 9.65 7.15
CA ALA A 131 0.08 8.30 6.75
C ALA A 131 -0.75 7.81 5.54
N GLY A 132 -2.05 8.11 5.52
CA GLY A 132 -2.92 7.83 4.36
C GLY A 132 -2.48 8.60 3.11
N ILE A 133 -2.16 9.88 3.23
CA ILE A 133 -1.62 10.72 2.16
C ILE A 133 -0.31 10.12 1.62
N ALA A 134 0.60 9.66 2.48
CA ALA A 134 1.85 9.02 2.07
C ALA A 134 1.63 7.70 1.31
N VAL A 135 0.67 6.88 1.74
CA VAL A 135 0.28 5.64 1.04
C VAL A 135 -0.27 5.97 -0.36
N LEU A 136 -1.16 6.95 -0.46
CA LEU A 136 -1.73 7.40 -1.73
C LEU A 136 -0.65 7.96 -2.66
N ALA A 137 0.24 8.82 -2.14
CA ALA A 137 1.34 9.40 -2.89
C ALA A 137 2.32 8.33 -3.39
N SER A 138 2.65 7.34 -2.55
CA SER A 138 3.47 6.19 -2.95
C SER A 138 2.82 5.45 -4.11
N GLY A 139 1.51 5.19 -4.02
CA GLY A 139 0.73 4.59 -5.09
C GLY A 139 0.76 5.41 -6.38
N VAL A 140 0.43 6.69 -6.31
CA VAL A 140 0.39 7.58 -7.49
C VAL A 140 1.75 7.74 -8.14
N SER A 141 2.84 7.61 -7.37
CA SER A 141 4.18 7.75 -7.93
C SER A 141 4.45 6.78 -9.09
N MET A 142 3.82 5.60 -9.12
CA MET A 142 4.03 4.64 -10.22
C MET A 142 3.33 5.02 -11.54
N LEU A 143 2.41 6.00 -11.52
CA LEU A 143 1.58 6.37 -12.67
C LEU A 143 2.37 6.74 -13.94
N PRO A 144 3.48 7.51 -13.89
CA PRO A 144 4.26 7.83 -15.08
C PRO A 144 4.82 6.60 -15.79
N LEU A 145 5.03 5.49 -15.08
CA LEU A 145 5.54 4.25 -15.65
C LEU A 145 4.62 3.69 -16.74
N ALA A 146 3.32 3.98 -16.70
CA ALA A 146 2.40 3.53 -17.74
C ALA A 146 2.57 4.28 -19.08
N ALA A 147 3.35 5.36 -19.12
CA ALA A 147 3.63 6.13 -20.33
C ALA A 147 5.04 5.91 -20.90
N TYR A 148 5.93 5.26 -20.14
CA TYR A 148 7.31 4.98 -20.57
C TYR A 148 7.44 3.61 -21.24
N GLU A 149 8.39 3.48 -22.16
CA GLU A 149 8.76 2.18 -22.73
C GLU A 149 9.28 1.25 -21.63
N GLY A 150 8.79 0.00 -21.59
CA GLY A 150 9.14 -0.99 -20.55
C GLY A 150 8.51 -0.74 -19.16
N GLY A 151 8.01 0.47 -18.88
CA GLY A 151 7.44 0.84 -17.59
C GLY A 151 6.18 0.02 -17.18
N PRO A 152 5.21 -0.26 -18.07
CA PRO A 152 4.08 -1.12 -17.76
C PRO A 152 4.50 -2.54 -17.32
N GLN A 153 5.57 -3.06 -17.92
CA GLN A 153 6.12 -4.37 -17.61
C GLN A 153 6.78 -4.39 -16.22
N VAL A 154 7.46 -3.30 -15.82
CA VAL A 154 7.99 -3.14 -14.46
C VAL A 154 6.85 -3.19 -13.44
N VAL A 155 5.76 -2.45 -13.69
CA VAL A 155 4.57 -2.48 -12.82
C VAL A 155 3.95 -3.87 -12.77
N LEU A 156 3.80 -4.53 -13.93
CA LEU A 156 3.28 -5.90 -14.00
C LEU A 156 4.11 -6.87 -13.15
N VAL A 157 5.43 -6.90 -13.34
CA VAL A 157 6.34 -7.78 -12.61
C VAL A 157 6.24 -7.53 -11.10
N LEU A 158 6.22 -6.26 -10.68
CA LEU A 158 6.07 -5.88 -9.28
C LEU A 158 4.72 -6.32 -8.69
N MET A 159 3.62 -6.10 -9.43
CA MET A 159 2.28 -6.46 -8.97
C MET A 159 2.09 -7.98 -8.91
N VAL A 160 2.67 -8.74 -9.84
CA VAL A 160 2.70 -10.21 -9.79
C VAL A 160 3.49 -10.67 -8.57
N ALA A 161 4.67 -10.09 -8.32
CA ALA A 161 5.47 -10.40 -7.13
C ALA A 161 4.71 -10.12 -5.84
N ALA A 162 4.04 -8.97 -5.75
CA ALA A 162 3.21 -8.60 -4.60
C ALA A 162 2.01 -9.53 -4.42
N ALA A 163 1.36 -9.94 -5.50
CA ALA A 163 0.23 -10.89 -5.47
C ALA A 163 0.67 -12.27 -4.98
N VAL A 164 1.78 -12.81 -5.50
CA VAL A 164 2.33 -14.10 -5.07
C VAL A 164 2.77 -14.03 -3.60
N ALA A 165 3.41 -12.94 -3.19
CA ALA A 165 3.79 -12.72 -1.79
C ALA A 165 2.57 -12.58 -0.87
N ALA A 166 1.44 -12.02 -1.33
CA ALA A 166 0.22 -11.94 -0.52
C ALA A 166 -0.39 -13.33 -0.25
N ILE A 167 -0.23 -14.29 -1.16
CA ILE A 167 -0.66 -15.69 -0.96
C ILE A 167 0.15 -16.34 0.19
N ALA A 168 1.40 -15.90 0.41
CA ALA A 168 2.22 -16.35 1.53
C ALA A 168 1.56 -16.12 2.89
N ASP A 169 0.70 -15.10 3.02
CA ASP A 169 -0.03 -14.79 4.25
C ASP A 169 -1.02 -15.91 4.66
N VAL A 170 -1.38 -16.76 3.71
CA VAL A 170 -2.20 -17.97 3.93
C VAL A 170 -1.32 -19.14 4.37
N ALA A 171 -0.16 -19.31 3.73
CA ALA A 171 0.74 -20.44 3.97
C ALA A 171 1.56 -20.30 5.26
N VAL A 172 2.02 -19.09 5.59
CA VAL A 172 2.75 -18.81 6.81
C VAL A 172 1.77 -18.83 7.97
N ARG A 173 1.75 -19.96 8.71
CA ARG A 173 0.95 -20.09 9.93
C ARG A 173 1.24 -18.89 10.85
N TRP A 174 0.19 -18.21 11.30
CA TRP A 174 0.25 -16.93 12.02
C TRP A 174 1.02 -16.96 13.36
N LYS A 175 1.44 -18.16 13.78
CA LYS A 175 2.34 -18.41 14.92
C LYS A 175 3.81 -18.14 14.61
N ALA A 176 4.20 -18.04 13.34
CA ALA A 176 5.57 -17.73 12.96
C ALA A 176 5.95 -16.29 13.37
N PRO A 177 7.23 -16.04 13.70
CA PRO A 177 7.72 -14.69 13.95
C PRO A 177 7.44 -13.78 12.74
N PRO A 178 7.12 -12.49 12.93
CA PRO A 178 6.89 -11.55 11.82
C PRO A 178 8.04 -11.52 10.80
N LEU A 179 9.28 -11.67 11.27
CA LEU A 179 10.46 -11.74 10.40
C LEU A 179 10.43 -12.94 9.45
N VAL A 180 10.02 -14.11 9.94
CA VAL A 180 9.93 -15.32 9.10
C VAL A 180 8.86 -15.14 8.03
N GLY A 181 7.70 -14.57 8.38
CA GLY A 181 6.67 -14.25 7.40
C GLY A 181 7.14 -13.25 6.34
N ALA A 182 7.87 -12.21 6.75
CA ALA A 182 8.44 -11.25 5.83
C ALA A 182 9.49 -11.89 4.90
N LEU A 183 10.37 -12.75 5.41
CA LEU A 183 11.36 -13.46 4.60
C LEU A 183 10.72 -14.43 3.59
N VAL A 184 9.66 -15.14 3.98
CA VAL A 184 8.92 -16.03 3.08
C VAL A 184 8.21 -15.23 1.99
N ALA A 185 7.50 -14.17 2.37
CA ALA A 185 6.83 -13.27 1.43
C ALA A 185 7.84 -12.60 0.49
N GLY A 186 8.99 -12.19 1.01
CA GLY A 186 10.11 -11.66 0.23
C GLY A 186 10.70 -12.70 -0.72
N GLY A 187 10.98 -13.92 -0.28
CA GLY A 187 11.49 -14.98 -1.16
C GLY A 187 10.54 -15.32 -2.30
N LEU A 188 9.24 -15.36 -2.02
CA LEU A 188 8.19 -15.57 -3.03
C LEU A 188 8.09 -14.39 -4.00
N GLY A 189 8.10 -13.15 -3.49
CA GLY A 189 8.13 -11.96 -4.32
C GLY A 189 9.38 -11.89 -5.21
N ALA A 190 10.54 -12.24 -4.66
CA ALA A 190 11.81 -12.30 -5.39
C ALA A 190 11.76 -13.31 -6.53
N SER A 191 11.25 -14.51 -6.25
CA SER A 191 11.13 -15.58 -7.23
C SER A 191 10.18 -15.19 -8.36
N ALA A 192 9.01 -14.66 -8.02
CA ALA A 192 8.02 -14.20 -8.99
C ALA A 192 8.54 -13.04 -9.86
N ALA A 193 9.25 -12.08 -9.26
CA ALA A 193 9.83 -10.97 -10.00
C ALA A 193 10.98 -11.42 -10.92
N ALA A 194 11.84 -12.33 -10.45
CA ALA A 194 12.93 -12.90 -11.24
C ALA A 194 12.41 -13.66 -12.46
N ILE A 195 11.37 -14.50 -12.27
CA ILE A 195 10.70 -15.21 -13.36
C ILE A 195 10.06 -14.22 -14.33
N GLY A 196 9.36 -13.21 -13.81
CA GLY A 196 8.74 -12.16 -14.63
C GLY A 196 9.76 -11.43 -15.51
N ALA A 197 10.90 -11.02 -14.94
CA ALA A 197 11.97 -10.37 -15.68
C ALA A 197 12.62 -11.28 -16.72
N ALA A 198 12.81 -12.58 -16.41
CA ALA A 198 13.37 -13.54 -17.36
C ALA A 198 12.43 -13.86 -18.54
N VAL A 199 11.11 -13.87 -18.30
CA VAL A 199 10.09 -14.19 -19.32
C VAL A 199 9.66 -12.96 -20.11
N LEU A 200 9.84 -11.75 -19.57
CA LEU A 200 9.50 -10.49 -20.22
C LEU A 200 10.76 -9.64 -20.49
N PRO A 201 11.54 -9.93 -21.54
CA PRO A 201 12.75 -9.16 -21.87
C PRO A 201 12.50 -7.66 -22.04
N SER A 202 11.29 -7.28 -22.46
CA SER A 202 10.85 -5.89 -22.62
C SER A 202 10.77 -5.09 -21.31
N CYS A 203 10.92 -5.72 -20.14
CA CYS A 203 10.98 -4.98 -18.88
C CYS A 203 12.30 -4.21 -18.72
N GLY A 204 13.38 -4.59 -19.41
CA GLY A 204 14.69 -3.94 -19.32
C GLY A 204 15.39 -4.08 -17.95
N VAL A 205 14.77 -4.76 -16.98
CA VAL A 205 15.29 -4.88 -15.62
C VAL A 205 16.12 -6.16 -15.46
N PRO A 206 17.38 -6.08 -14.99
CA PRO A 206 18.19 -7.27 -14.71
C PRO A 206 17.53 -8.20 -13.70
N VAL A 207 17.59 -9.52 -13.93
CA VAL A 207 16.89 -10.54 -13.13
C VAL A 207 17.21 -10.45 -11.63
N LEU A 208 18.49 -10.27 -11.26
CA LEU A 208 18.89 -10.15 -9.86
C LEU A 208 18.27 -8.93 -9.18
N PHE A 209 18.16 -7.83 -9.92
CA PHE A 209 17.61 -6.59 -9.39
C PHE A 209 16.07 -6.66 -9.33
N ALA A 210 15.42 -7.26 -10.32
CA ALA A 210 14.00 -7.60 -10.25
C ALA A 210 13.70 -8.48 -9.03
N ALA A 211 14.55 -9.48 -8.76
CA ALA A 211 14.44 -10.32 -7.57
C ALA A 211 14.56 -9.51 -6.27
N ALA A 212 15.51 -8.58 -6.18
CA ALA A 212 15.68 -7.73 -5.00
C ALA A 212 14.46 -6.82 -4.77
N VAL A 213 13.95 -6.16 -5.82
CA VAL A 213 12.74 -5.33 -5.75
C VAL A 213 11.51 -6.17 -5.37
N GLY A 214 11.37 -7.37 -5.96
CA GLY A 214 10.33 -8.33 -5.60
C GLY A 214 10.41 -8.77 -4.14
N ALA A 215 11.62 -8.98 -3.62
CA ALA A 215 11.85 -9.32 -2.22
C ALA A 215 11.38 -8.20 -1.28
N LEU A 216 11.75 -6.97 -1.60
CA LEU A 216 11.34 -5.79 -0.85
C LEU A 216 9.82 -5.61 -0.91
N ALA A 217 9.22 -5.78 -2.09
CA ALA A 217 7.78 -5.62 -2.28
C ALA A 217 6.97 -6.65 -1.49
N GLY A 218 7.37 -7.93 -1.57
CA GLY A 218 6.74 -9.01 -0.81
C GLY A 218 6.87 -8.81 0.70
N SER A 219 8.06 -8.47 1.17
CA SER A 219 8.33 -8.21 2.59
C SER A 219 7.56 -7.00 3.12
N ALA A 220 7.60 -5.88 2.40
CA ALA A 220 6.93 -4.64 2.78
C ALA A 220 5.40 -4.82 2.82
N GLY A 221 4.82 -5.43 1.78
CA GLY A 221 3.38 -5.73 1.73
C GLY A 221 2.95 -6.60 2.91
N HIS A 222 3.70 -7.67 3.21
CA HIS A 222 3.46 -8.52 4.37
C HIS A 222 3.52 -7.73 5.69
N LEU A 223 4.58 -6.94 5.90
CA LEU A 223 4.77 -6.18 7.13
C LEU A 223 3.67 -5.13 7.36
N VAL A 224 3.24 -4.42 6.31
CA VAL A 224 2.11 -3.47 6.40
C VAL A 224 0.86 -4.18 6.90
N ARG A 225 0.50 -5.32 6.28
CA ARG A 225 -0.67 -6.10 6.69
C ARG A 225 -0.52 -6.66 8.10
N ARG A 226 0.70 -7.06 8.51
CA ARG A 226 0.98 -7.54 9.88
C ARG A 226 0.85 -6.45 10.93
N VAL A 227 1.36 -5.25 10.66
CA VAL A 227 1.19 -4.08 11.55
C VAL A 227 -0.29 -3.75 11.72
N GLN A 228 -1.02 -3.68 10.61
CA GLN A 228 -2.46 -3.39 10.62
C GLN A 228 -3.29 -4.52 11.25
N ALA A 229 -2.83 -5.77 11.19
CA ALA A 229 -3.51 -6.90 11.81
C ALA A 229 -3.61 -6.81 13.33
N VAL A 230 -2.88 -5.90 13.98
CA VAL A 230 -2.97 -5.59 15.42
C VAL A 230 -4.16 -4.71 15.74
N LEU A 231 -4.70 -3.99 14.75
CA LEU A 231 -5.78 -3.05 14.96
C LEU A 231 -7.10 -3.78 15.26
N PRO A 232 -7.78 -3.41 16.36
CA PRO A 232 -9.02 -4.06 16.76
C PRO A 232 -10.17 -3.80 15.77
N TYR A 233 -10.08 -2.79 14.92
CA TYR A 233 -11.16 -2.42 13.98
C TYR A 233 -11.03 -3.07 12.60
N LEU A 234 -10.02 -3.92 12.37
CA LEU A 234 -9.80 -4.61 11.09
C LEU A 234 -10.89 -5.66 10.77
N TYR A 235 -11.88 -5.91 11.63
CA TYR A 235 -12.90 -6.95 11.38
C TYR A 235 -13.89 -6.59 10.25
N GLY A 236 -14.15 -5.31 10.02
CA GLY A 236 -15.08 -4.87 8.97
C GLY A 236 -14.51 -5.04 7.56
N ARG A 237 -15.35 -5.40 6.58
CA ARG A 237 -14.95 -5.54 5.16
C ARG A 237 -14.22 -4.31 4.63
N ARG A 238 -14.71 -3.10 4.96
CA ARG A 238 -14.08 -1.83 4.53
C ARG A 238 -12.66 -1.66 5.08
N ALA A 239 -12.43 -1.99 6.35
CA ALA A 239 -11.10 -1.93 6.96
C ALA A 239 -10.14 -2.95 6.34
N GLN A 240 -10.64 -4.15 5.99
CA GLN A 240 -9.85 -5.17 5.28
C GLN A 240 -9.46 -4.74 3.87
N LEU A 241 -10.39 -4.10 3.13
CA LEU A 241 -10.10 -3.52 1.82
C LEU A 241 -9.05 -2.39 1.89
N ALA A 242 -9.14 -1.51 2.89
CA ALA A 242 -8.12 -0.48 3.09
C ALA A 242 -6.74 -1.07 3.45
N SER A 243 -6.71 -2.10 4.30
CA SER A 243 -5.46 -2.80 4.64
C SER A 243 -4.82 -3.44 3.41
N ALA A 244 -5.63 -4.12 2.59
CA ALA A 244 -5.18 -4.71 1.33
C ALA A 244 -4.65 -3.64 0.37
N ALA A 245 -5.44 -2.60 0.08
CA ALA A 245 -5.10 -1.54 -0.85
C ALA A 245 -3.85 -0.76 -0.41
N SER A 246 -3.75 -0.40 0.87
CA SER A 246 -2.58 0.32 1.39
C SER A 246 -1.28 -0.49 1.29
N SER A 247 -1.35 -1.81 1.54
CA SER A 247 -0.18 -2.69 1.38
C SER A 247 0.33 -2.80 -0.06
N VAL A 248 -0.55 -2.58 -1.05
CA VAL A 248 -0.21 -2.62 -2.48
C VAL A 248 0.23 -1.24 -2.97
N LEU A 249 -0.49 -0.16 -2.62
CA LEU A 249 -0.16 1.20 -3.03
C LEU A 249 1.20 1.66 -2.48
N MET A 250 1.57 1.23 -1.27
CA MET A 250 2.88 1.54 -0.69
C MET A 250 4.06 1.05 -1.54
N LEU A 251 3.83 0.11 -2.45
CA LEU A 251 4.85 -0.45 -3.34
C LEU A 251 5.17 0.46 -4.52
N GLY A 252 4.39 1.51 -4.78
CA GLY A 252 4.62 2.36 -5.95
C GLY A 252 5.98 3.08 -5.95
N VAL A 253 6.50 3.45 -4.76
CA VAL A 253 7.88 3.95 -4.64
C VAL A 253 8.91 2.92 -5.11
N LEU A 254 8.70 1.63 -4.82
CA LEU A 254 9.59 0.56 -5.29
C LEU A 254 9.52 0.40 -6.81
N ALA A 255 8.34 0.60 -7.42
CA ALA A 255 8.18 0.59 -8.88
C ALA A 255 9.04 1.68 -9.54
N ASN A 256 9.02 2.89 -8.99
CA ASN A 256 9.84 4.00 -9.49
C ASN A 256 11.33 3.75 -9.33
N VAL A 257 11.76 3.27 -8.15
CA VAL A 257 13.17 2.93 -7.93
C VAL A 257 13.61 1.84 -8.91
N ALA A 258 12.73 0.88 -9.18
CA ALA A 258 13.03 -0.20 -10.11
C ALA A 258 13.18 0.29 -11.56
N ALA A 259 12.26 1.14 -12.01
CA ALA A 259 12.30 1.75 -13.33
C ALA A 259 13.50 2.70 -13.52
N TRP A 260 13.80 3.51 -12.50
CA TRP A 260 14.95 4.43 -12.52
C TRP A 260 16.26 3.65 -12.72
N LEU A 261 16.44 2.54 -12.01
CA LEU A 261 17.64 1.71 -12.13
C LEU A 261 17.68 0.86 -13.42
N GLY A 262 16.51 0.54 -14.00
CA GLY A 262 16.41 -0.13 -15.30
C GLY A 262 16.82 0.75 -16.48
N ASN A 263 16.56 2.06 -16.39
CA ASN A 263 16.88 3.03 -17.46
C ASN A 263 18.32 3.60 -17.39
N THR A 264 19.14 3.19 -16.42
CA THR A 264 20.51 3.70 -16.22
C THR A 264 21.62 2.88 -16.91
N TRP A 265 21.30 2.04 -17.90
CA TRP A 265 22.29 1.22 -18.62
C TRP A 265 22.04 1.18 -20.12
#